data_AF-A0A2A4X9E4-F1
#
_entry.id   AF-A0A2A4X9E4-F1
#
_cell.length_a   1.000
_cell.length_b   1.000
_cell.length_c   1.000
_cell.angle_alpha   90.00
_cell.angle_beta   90.00
_cell.angle_gamma   90.00
#
_symmetry.space_group_name_H-M   'P 1'
#
loop_
_entity.id
_entity.type
_entity.pdbx_description
1 polymer ?
#
loop_
_entity_poly.entity_id
_entity_poly.type
_entity_poly.pdbx_seq_one_letter_code
_entity_poly.pdbx_strand_id
1 'polypeptide(L)'
;SGLIEALDIYLTALGVTFLIPLLAFLLVIGALAEINSWIIGPVKALHTTSAHGNLPPFFQKLNKHGTPTNLLFAQASIVTLASCVILLMPTLSASYWILSAISAQMYLIMYVFMFIAAIRLRYTHPHVTRSYKIPHPHKGMWIVASVGMVSSIFVIGISFIPPTQLHITNIFAYELFLWGGLITMSIIPLLIYRFKKESWKGLQKEE
;
A
#
# COMPACT_ATOMS: atom_id res chain seq x y z
N SER A 1 7.31 21.76 -2.51
CA SER A 1 7.90 22.27 -1.27
C SER A 1 7.81 21.20 -0.20
N GLY A 2 8.85 21.05 0.62
CA GLY A 2 8.92 20.01 1.67
C GLY A 2 8.35 20.45 3.01
N LEU A 3 8.14 19.50 3.94
CA LEU A 3 7.66 19.79 5.30
C LEU A 3 8.62 20.71 6.09
N ILE A 4 9.94 20.52 5.91
CA ILE A 4 10.98 21.39 6.50
C ILE A 4 10.89 22.82 5.95
N GLU A 5 10.61 22.97 4.65
CA GLU A 5 10.50 24.27 3.99
C GLU A 5 9.28 25.05 4.49
N ALA A 6 8.17 24.35 4.72
CA ALA A 6 6.99 24.95 5.36
C ALA A 6 7.29 25.38 6.82
N LEU A 7 8.03 24.56 7.58
CA LEU A 7 8.46 24.90 8.94
C LEU A 7 9.43 26.09 8.94
N ASP A 8 10.35 26.17 7.99
CA ASP A 8 11.29 27.27 7.84
C ASP A 8 10.57 28.60 7.59
N ILE A 9 9.62 28.62 6.65
CA ILE A 9 8.78 29.80 6.37
C ILE A 9 8.03 30.25 7.63
N TYR A 10 7.40 29.30 8.34
CA TYR A 10 6.60 29.60 9.53
C TYR A 10 7.45 30.09 10.71
N LEU A 11 8.56 29.42 11.00
CA LEU A 11 9.44 29.76 12.12
C LEU A 11 10.25 31.04 11.86
N THR A 12 10.54 31.33 10.59
CA THR A 12 11.10 32.62 10.17
C THR A 12 10.11 33.74 10.45
N ALA A 13 8.83 33.57 10.12
CA ALA A 13 7.80 34.57 10.42
C ALA A 13 7.62 34.81 11.94
N LEU A 14 7.93 33.82 12.77
CA LEU A 14 7.89 33.90 14.24
C LEU A 14 9.21 34.37 14.89
N GLY A 15 10.28 34.54 14.12
CA GLY A 15 11.59 34.95 14.64
C GLY A 15 12.33 33.88 15.46
N VAL A 16 11.94 32.60 15.37
CA VAL A 16 12.48 31.48 16.17
C VAL A 16 13.21 30.44 15.31
N THR A 17 13.93 30.90 14.29
CA THR A 17 14.64 30.05 13.32
C THR A 17 15.67 29.09 13.93
N PHE A 18 16.18 29.38 15.14
CA PHE A 18 17.09 28.49 15.86
C PHE A 18 16.51 27.10 16.16
N LEU A 19 15.18 26.94 16.13
CA LEU A 19 14.50 25.66 16.34
C LEU A 19 14.53 24.74 15.11
N ILE A 20 14.83 25.27 13.92
CA ILE A 20 14.77 24.51 12.67
C ILE A 20 15.69 23.27 12.70
N PRO A 21 16.98 23.35 13.12
CA PRO A 21 17.83 22.16 13.17
C PRO A 21 17.35 21.09 14.15
N LEU A 22 16.80 21.51 15.31
CA LEU A 22 16.25 20.59 16.31
C LEU A 22 15.02 19.85 15.76
N LEU A 23 14.10 20.57 15.14
CA LEU A 23 12.92 19.98 14.53
C LEU A 23 13.28 19.07 13.36
N ALA A 24 14.24 19.46 12.53
CA ALA A 24 14.76 18.62 11.46
C ALA A 24 15.32 17.29 12.00
N PHE A 25 16.09 17.35 13.09
CA PHE A 25 16.63 16.16 13.75
C PHE A 25 15.52 15.24 14.31
N LEU A 26 14.54 15.82 15.01
CA LEU A 26 13.40 15.06 15.54
C LEU A 26 12.56 14.43 14.43
N LEU A 27 12.38 15.12 13.31
CA LEU A 27 11.69 14.59 12.13
C LEU A 27 12.43 13.38 11.53
N VAL A 28 13.76 13.43 11.46
CA VAL A 28 14.56 12.28 11.00
C VAL A 28 14.41 11.09 11.96
N ILE A 29 14.44 11.31 13.28
CA ILE A 29 14.19 10.25 14.26
C ILE A 29 12.80 9.64 14.07
N GLY A 30 11.77 10.50 13.91
CA GLY A 30 10.40 10.05 13.69
C GLY A 30 10.27 9.20 12.42
N ALA A 31 10.88 9.63 11.32
CA ALA A 31 10.88 8.89 10.07
C ALA A 31 11.60 7.54 10.18
N LEU A 32 12.73 7.47 10.90
CA LEU A 32 13.43 6.20 11.14
C LEU A 32 12.61 5.24 12.01
N ALA A 33 11.94 5.75 13.04
CA ALA A 33 11.04 4.96 13.88
C ALA A 33 9.86 4.40 13.07
N GLU A 34 9.25 5.24 12.23
CA GLU A 34 8.16 4.84 11.33
C GLU A 34 8.61 3.73 10.36
N ILE A 35 9.73 3.92 9.65
CA ILE A 35 10.26 2.92 8.73
C ILE A 35 10.49 1.58 9.44
N ASN A 36 11.06 1.60 10.64
CA ASN A 36 11.31 0.38 11.42
C ASN A 36 10.01 -0.38 11.76
N SER A 37 8.93 0.33 12.10
CA SER A 37 7.62 -0.28 12.33
C SER A 37 7.00 -0.88 11.06
N TRP A 38 7.15 -0.20 9.91
CA TRP A 38 6.60 -0.64 8.62
C TRP A 38 7.36 -1.81 7.99
N ILE A 39 8.61 -2.08 8.37
CA ILE A 39 9.36 -3.23 7.85
C ILE A 39 8.74 -4.55 8.33
N ILE A 40 8.36 -4.65 9.61
CA ILE A 40 7.94 -5.92 10.21
C ILE A 40 6.42 -6.14 10.12
N GLY A 41 5.62 -5.09 10.29
CA GLY A 41 4.16 -5.19 10.40
C GLY A 41 3.49 -5.93 9.22
N PRO A 42 3.60 -5.42 7.98
CA PRO A 42 2.98 -6.04 6.81
C PRO A 42 3.48 -7.45 6.55
N VAL A 43 4.78 -7.68 6.77
CA VAL A 43 5.39 -8.99 6.55
C VAL A 43 4.85 -10.05 7.52
N LYS A 44 4.69 -9.71 8.80
CA LYS A 44 4.04 -10.61 9.77
C LYS A 44 2.58 -10.84 9.42
N ALA A 45 1.83 -9.79 9.07
CA ALA A 45 0.43 -9.91 8.66
C ALA A 45 0.25 -10.77 7.39
N LEU A 46 1.18 -10.69 6.45
CA LEU A 46 1.19 -11.55 5.27
C LEU A 46 1.56 -12.99 5.64
N HIS A 47 2.54 -13.18 6.52
CA HIS A 47 2.96 -14.49 7.01
C HIS A 47 1.83 -15.24 7.75
N THR A 48 0.96 -14.56 8.50
CA THR A 48 -0.18 -15.25 9.16
C THR A 48 -1.14 -15.89 8.15
N THR A 49 -1.28 -15.32 6.95
CA THR A 49 -2.11 -15.92 5.89
C THR A 49 -1.44 -17.14 5.24
N SER A 50 -0.13 -17.30 5.45
CA SER A 50 0.69 -18.35 4.85
C SER A 50 0.42 -19.73 5.47
N ALA A 51 -0.02 -19.77 6.73
CA ALA A 51 -0.47 -20.98 7.43
C ALA A 51 -1.57 -21.74 6.68
N HIS A 52 -2.42 -21.01 5.94
CA HIS A 52 -3.49 -21.57 5.12
C HIS A 52 -3.03 -21.98 3.70
N GLY A 53 -1.72 -22.06 3.48
CA GLY A 53 -1.11 -22.40 2.19
C GLY A 53 -1.31 -21.33 1.11
N ASN A 54 -1.56 -20.06 1.48
CA ASN A 54 -1.75 -18.98 0.51
C ASN A 54 -0.44 -18.49 -0.12
N LEU A 55 0.71 -18.88 0.42
CA LEU A 55 2.03 -18.54 -0.10
C LEU A 55 2.87 -19.81 -0.34
N PRO A 56 3.83 -19.77 -1.28
CA PRO A 56 4.79 -20.84 -1.49
C PRO A 56 5.58 -21.19 -0.21
N PRO A 57 5.97 -22.46 -0.01
CA PRO A 57 6.76 -22.92 1.13
C PRO A 57 7.99 -22.08 1.44
N PHE A 58 8.63 -21.54 0.40
CA PHE A 58 9.77 -20.64 0.53
C PHE A 58 9.47 -19.39 1.36
N PHE A 59 8.29 -18.80 1.21
CA PHE A 59 7.87 -17.59 1.93
C PHE A 59 7.24 -17.89 3.30
N GLN A 60 6.97 -19.15 3.63
CA GLN A 60 6.43 -19.57 4.93
C GLN A 60 7.53 -19.74 6.00
N LYS A 61 8.80 -19.87 5.59
CA LYS A 61 9.92 -20.17 6.50
C LYS A 61 10.21 -19.02 7.46
N LEU A 62 10.33 -19.36 8.74
CA LEU A 62 10.80 -18.48 9.80
C LEU A 62 12.28 -18.74 10.11
N ASN A 63 13.00 -17.72 10.55
CA ASN A 63 14.33 -17.86 11.14
C ASN A 63 14.25 -18.24 12.64
N LYS A 64 15.41 -18.43 13.28
CA LYS A 64 15.53 -18.74 14.71
C LYS A 64 14.90 -17.72 15.68
N HIS A 65 14.52 -16.54 15.18
CA HIS A 65 13.88 -15.46 15.94
C HIS A 65 12.40 -15.29 15.54
N GLY A 66 11.79 -16.29 14.91
CA GLY A 66 10.36 -16.25 14.53
C GLY A 66 10.05 -15.19 13.46
N THR A 67 11.04 -14.77 12.67
CA THR A 67 10.87 -13.73 11.65
C THR A 67 10.92 -14.34 10.24
N PRO A 68 9.96 -14.03 9.35
CA PRO A 68 9.92 -14.55 7.98
C PRO A 68 10.92 -13.82 7.06
N THR A 69 12.20 -14.16 7.19
CA THR A 69 13.30 -13.48 6.49
C THR A 69 13.14 -13.45 4.97
N ASN A 70 12.60 -14.51 4.36
CA ASN A 70 12.43 -14.56 2.91
C ASN A 70 11.38 -13.57 2.40
N LEU A 71 10.33 -13.31 3.19
CA LEU A 71 9.35 -12.26 2.89
C LEU A 71 9.96 -10.87 3.08
N LEU A 72 10.80 -10.68 4.10
CA LEU A 72 11.52 -9.41 4.29
C LEU A 72 12.41 -9.10 3.09
N PHE A 73 13.19 -10.06 2.60
CA PHE A 73 14.01 -9.86 1.41
C PHE A 73 13.16 -9.58 0.17
N ALA A 74 12.04 -10.28 -0.01
CA ALA A 74 11.14 -10.03 -1.14
C ALA A 74 10.56 -8.60 -1.11
N GLN A 75 10.07 -8.13 0.05
CA GLN A 75 9.62 -6.74 0.22
C GLN A 75 10.75 -5.75 -0.04
N ALA A 76 11.94 -5.99 0.54
CA ALA A 76 13.09 -5.11 0.37
C ALA A 76 13.50 -5.01 -1.11
N SER A 77 13.49 -6.12 -1.85
CA SER A 77 13.76 -6.12 -3.29
C SER A 77 12.72 -5.33 -4.07
N ILE A 78 11.43 -5.49 -3.76
CA ILE A 78 10.35 -4.72 -4.40
C ILE A 78 10.51 -3.22 -4.15
N VAL A 79 10.75 -2.81 -2.89
CA VAL A 79 10.94 -1.40 -2.52
C VAL A 79 12.19 -0.81 -3.17
N THR A 80 13.28 -1.57 -3.24
CA THR A 80 14.52 -1.14 -3.89
C THR A 80 14.30 -0.92 -5.39
N LEU A 81 13.65 -1.87 -6.07
CA LEU A 81 13.31 -1.75 -7.48
C LEU A 81 12.36 -0.57 -7.75
N ALA A 82 11.35 -0.39 -6.90
CA ALA A 82 10.45 0.76 -7.00
C ALA A 82 11.20 2.09 -6.80
N SER A 83 12.17 2.14 -5.91
CA SER A 83 13.00 3.34 -5.67
C SER A 83 13.84 3.75 -6.89
N CYS A 84 14.11 2.83 -7.83
CA CYS A 84 14.80 3.17 -9.09
C CYS A 84 14.04 4.19 -9.95
N VAL A 85 12.75 4.44 -9.68
CA VAL A 85 11.99 5.54 -10.30
C VAL A 85 12.64 6.90 -10.10
N ILE A 86 13.39 7.09 -9.00
CA ILE A 86 14.14 8.32 -8.75
C ILE A 86 15.18 8.57 -9.85
N LEU A 87 15.74 7.53 -10.45
CA LEU A 87 16.71 7.63 -11.54
C LEU A 87 16.07 7.99 -12.88
N LEU A 88 14.78 7.71 -13.04
CA LEU A 88 14.04 7.89 -14.29
C LEU A 88 13.33 9.26 -14.36
N MET A 89 13.11 9.90 -13.22
CA MET A 89 12.33 11.14 -13.13
C MET A 89 13.21 12.38 -13.01
N PRO A 90 12.76 13.52 -13.55
CA PRO A 90 13.56 14.75 -13.57
C PRO A 90 13.71 15.40 -12.20
N THR A 91 12.80 15.11 -11.26
CA THR A 91 12.80 15.70 -9.92
C THR A 91 12.38 14.66 -8.87
N LEU A 92 12.91 14.82 -7.65
CA LEU A 92 12.53 13.98 -6.50
C LEU A 92 11.03 14.08 -6.20
N SER A 93 10.45 15.27 -6.35
CA SER A 93 9.01 15.51 -6.16
C SER A 93 8.15 14.70 -7.13
N ALA A 94 8.57 14.60 -8.40
CA ALA A 94 7.87 13.78 -9.39
C ALA A 94 7.97 12.29 -9.07
N SER A 95 9.14 11.81 -8.65
CA SER A 95 9.33 10.42 -8.21
C SER A 95 8.44 10.09 -7.01
N TYR A 96 8.44 10.97 -6.00
CA TYR A 96 7.61 10.81 -4.80
C TYR A 96 6.13 10.78 -5.14
N TRP A 97 5.67 11.67 -6.03
CA TRP A 97 4.29 11.70 -6.49
C TRP A 97 3.89 10.40 -7.18
N ILE A 98 4.69 9.92 -8.15
CA ILE A 98 4.40 8.70 -8.92
C ILE A 98 4.37 7.48 -7.99
N LEU A 99 5.35 7.34 -7.09
CA LEU A 99 5.37 6.22 -6.14
C LEU A 99 4.16 6.25 -5.20
N SER A 100 3.79 7.44 -4.71
CA SER A 100 2.60 7.63 -3.88
C SER A 100 1.31 7.32 -4.64
N ALA A 101 1.21 7.73 -5.91
CA ALA A 101 0.07 7.46 -6.77
C ALA A 101 -0.11 5.95 -7.00
N ILE A 102 0.95 5.23 -7.36
CA ILE A 102 0.91 3.76 -7.57
C ILE A 102 0.51 3.05 -6.27
N SER A 103 1.08 3.46 -5.13
CA SER A 103 0.74 2.90 -3.83
C SER A 103 -0.75 3.11 -3.49
N ALA A 104 -1.26 4.33 -3.67
CA ALA A 104 -2.66 4.66 -3.44
C ALA A 104 -3.59 3.89 -4.38
N GLN A 105 -3.25 3.79 -5.67
CA GLN A 105 -4.03 3.04 -6.66
C GLN A 105 -4.15 1.55 -6.27
N MET A 106 -3.03 0.91 -5.89
CA MET A 106 -3.04 -0.48 -5.43
C MET A 106 -3.97 -0.67 -4.22
N TYR A 107 -3.95 0.27 -3.28
CA TYR A 107 -4.80 0.22 -2.10
C TYR A 107 -6.29 0.42 -2.45
N LEU A 108 -6.60 1.32 -3.36
CA LEU A 108 -7.97 1.58 -3.82
C LEU A 108 -8.55 0.42 -4.63
N ILE A 109 -7.75 -0.29 -5.42
CA ILE A 109 -8.18 -1.53 -6.07
C ILE A 109 -8.61 -2.57 -5.03
N MET A 110 -7.84 -2.72 -3.96
CA MET A 110 -8.21 -3.59 -2.85
C MET A 110 -9.54 -3.16 -2.21
N TYR A 111 -9.76 -1.86 -2.00
CA TYR A 111 -11.04 -1.35 -1.51
C TYR A 111 -12.21 -1.66 -2.44
N VAL A 112 -12.04 -1.50 -3.77
CA VAL A 112 -13.07 -1.86 -4.74
C VAL A 112 -13.45 -3.34 -4.58
N PHE A 113 -12.48 -4.25 -4.52
CA PHE A 113 -12.76 -5.67 -4.27
C PHE A 113 -13.42 -5.91 -2.91
N MET A 114 -13.01 -5.18 -1.87
CA MET A 114 -13.59 -5.30 -0.54
C MET A 114 -15.06 -4.85 -0.52
N PHE A 115 -15.41 -3.76 -1.19
CA PHE A 115 -16.80 -3.30 -1.30
C PHE A 115 -17.68 -4.31 -2.06
N ILE A 116 -17.17 -4.85 -3.17
CA ILE A 116 -17.85 -5.92 -3.94
C ILE A 116 -18.05 -7.16 -3.06
N ALA A 117 -17.00 -7.59 -2.35
CA ALA A 117 -17.04 -8.74 -1.46
C ALA A 117 -18.04 -8.53 -0.32
N ALA A 118 -18.11 -7.33 0.25
CA ALA A 118 -19.04 -7.02 1.32
C ALA A 118 -20.51 -7.07 0.83
N ILE A 119 -20.80 -6.55 -0.36
CA ILE A 119 -22.13 -6.68 -0.99
C ILE A 119 -22.45 -8.16 -1.21
N ARG A 120 -21.54 -8.92 -1.83
CA ARG A 120 -21.71 -10.36 -2.09
C ARG A 120 -21.93 -11.16 -0.79
N LEU A 121 -21.19 -10.85 0.27
CA LEU A 121 -21.30 -11.53 1.56
C LEU A 121 -22.69 -11.33 2.19
N ARG A 122 -23.31 -10.18 1.96
CA ARG A 122 -24.67 -9.88 2.45
C ARG A 122 -25.72 -10.83 1.86
N TYR A 123 -25.54 -11.24 0.60
CA TYR A 123 -26.46 -12.14 -0.09
C TYR A 123 -26.09 -13.62 0.08
N THR A 124 -24.80 -13.95 0.06
CA THR A 124 -24.33 -15.34 0.11
C THR A 124 -24.33 -15.94 1.51
N HIS A 125 -24.10 -15.14 2.55
CA HIS A 125 -24.02 -15.60 3.93
C HIS A 125 -24.90 -14.74 4.86
N PRO A 126 -26.22 -14.70 4.65
CA PRO A 126 -27.10 -13.80 5.41
C PRO A 126 -27.15 -14.15 6.91
N HIS A 127 -27.06 -15.44 7.26
CA HIS A 127 -27.26 -15.96 8.63
C HIS A 127 -26.04 -15.84 9.56
N VAL A 128 -24.89 -15.37 9.07
CA VAL A 128 -23.71 -15.18 9.91
C VAL A 128 -23.99 -14.10 10.96
N THR A 129 -23.71 -14.41 12.23
CA THR A 129 -23.78 -13.45 13.34
C THR A 129 -22.71 -12.37 13.14
N ARG A 130 -23.11 -11.10 13.24
CA ARG A 130 -22.22 -9.95 13.00
C ARG A 130 -22.28 -9.03 14.21
N SER A 131 -21.13 -8.75 14.81
CA SER A 131 -21.01 -7.83 15.95
C SER A 131 -21.47 -6.41 15.60
N TYR A 132 -21.26 -6.01 14.34
CA TYR A 132 -21.73 -4.74 13.78
C TYR A 132 -22.59 -4.97 12.54
N LYS A 133 -23.67 -4.19 12.40
CA LYS A 133 -24.59 -4.24 11.25
C LYS A 133 -24.87 -2.84 10.76
N ILE A 134 -24.71 -2.63 9.45
CA ILE A 134 -25.13 -1.39 8.80
C ILE A 134 -26.66 -1.29 8.87
N PRO A 135 -27.23 -0.15 9.30
CA PRO A 135 -28.66 0.09 9.26
C PRO A 135 -29.23 -0.18 7.86
N HIS A 136 -30.41 -0.80 7.77
CA HIS A 136 -31.01 -1.25 6.50
C HIS A 136 -30.12 -2.26 5.73
N PRO A 137 -30.23 -3.56 6.03
CA PRO A 137 -29.23 -4.57 5.67
C PRO A 137 -28.89 -4.69 4.17
N HIS A 138 -29.86 -4.45 3.29
CA HIS A 138 -29.62 -4.47 1.84
C HIS A 138 -29.42 -3.05 1.30
N LYS A 139 -30.37 -2.15 1.52
CA LYS A 139 -30.31 -0.77 0.98
C LYS A 139 -29.11 0.01 1.53
N GLY A 140 -28.89 0.00 2.85
CA GLY A 140 -27.76 0.68 3.48
C GLY A 140 -26.42 0.08 3.06
N MET A 141 -26.35 -1.24 2.91
CA MET A 141 -25.14 -1.91 2.41
C MET A 141 -24.80 -1.47 0.98
N TRP A 142 -25.79 -1.43 0.09
CA TRP A 142 -25.60 -0.93 -1.28
C TRP A 142 -25.20 0.53 -1.32
N ILE A 143 -25.84 1.40 -0.53
CA ILE A 143 -25.50 2.83 -0.52
C ILE A 143 -24.05 3.03 -0.06
N VAL A 144 -23.68 2.49 1.10
CA VAL A 144 -22.33 2.69 1.67
C VAL A 144 -21.26 2.10 0.76
N ALA A 145 -21.45 0.86 0.29
CA ALA A 145 -20.47 0.22 -0.57
C ALA A 145 -20.37 0.85 -1.96
N SER A 146 -21.49 1.27 -2.56
CA SER A 146 -21.46 1.96 -3.85
C SER A 146 -20.79 3.32 -3.75
N VAL A 147 -21.06 4.11 -2.70
CA VAL A 147 -20.38 5.40 -2.49
C VAL A 147 -18.87 5.16 -2.36
N GLY A 148 -18.43 4.26 -1.48
CA GLY A 148 -17.01 3.96 -1.31
C GLY A 148 -16.34 3.43 -2.59
N MET A 149 -17.04 2.55 -3.32
CA MET A 149 -16.56 2.00 -4.58
C MET A 149 -16.44 3.06 -5.67
N VAL A 150 -17.45 3.91 -5.86
CA VAL A 150 -17.44 5.00 -6.85
C VAL A 150 -16.35 6.02 -6.50
N SER A 151 -16.22 6.41 -5.23
CA SER A 151 -15.14 7.29 -4.79
C SER A 151 -13.76 6.68 -5.05
N SER A 152 -13.58 5.38 -4.80
CA SER A 152 -12.31 4.70 -5.05
C SER A 152 -11.95 4.68 -6.54
N ILE A 153 -12.92 4.33 -7.40
CA ILE A 153 -12.75 4.33 -8.86
C ILE A 153 -12.46 5.74 -9.37
N PHE A 154 -13.14 6.75 -8.83
CA PHE A 154 -12.93 8.15 -9.18
C PHE A 154 -11.51 8.61 -8.85
N VAL A 155 -11.00 8.30 -7.66
CA VAL A 155 -9.63 8.64 -7.26
C VAL A 155 -8.59 7.89 -8.09
N ILE A 156 -8.83 6.62 -8.43
CA ILE A 156 -7.98 5.89 -9.38
C ILE A 156 -7.96 6.63 -10.73
N GLY A 157 -9.12 7.08 -11.24
CA GLY A 157 -9.18 7.86 -12.49
C GLY A 157 -8.38 9.16 -12.41
N ILE A 158 -8.54 9.93 -11.32
CA ILE A 158 -7.79 11.18 -11.10
C ILE A 158 -6.29 10.93 -11.03
N SER A 159 -5.84 9.83 -10.45
CA SER A 159 -4.41 9.56 -10.28
C SER A 159 -3.65 9.36 -11.60
N PHE A 160 -4.35 9.17 -12.73
CA PHE A 160 -3.74 9.17 -14.06
C PHE A 160 -3.55 10.58 -14.65
N ILE A 161 -4.08 11.62 -14.00
CA ILE A 161 -3.94 13.01 -14.43
C ILE A 161 -2.73 13.61 -13.68
N PRO A 162 -1.60 13.87 -14.36
CA PRO A 162 -0.42 14.43 -13.71
C PRO A 162 -0.69 15.87 -13.24
N PRO A 163 -0.28 16.25 -12.01
CA PRO A 163 -0.31 17.62 -11.57
C PRO A 163 0.54 18.52 -12.48
N THR A 164 0.00 19.68 -12.84
CA THR A 164 0.69 20.67 -13.71
C THR A 164 2.03 21.14 -13.14
N GLN A 165 2.17 21.10 -11.81
CA GLN A 165 3.38 21.51 -11.07
C GLN A 165 4.59 20.59 -11.29
N LEU A 166 4.36 19.34 -11.73
CA LEU A 166 5.44 18.36 -11.89
C LEU A 166 6.18 18.47 -13.23
N HIS A 167 5.79 19.41 -14.11
CA HIS A 167 6.39 19.62 -15.44
C HIS A 167 6.60 18.33 -16.23
N ILE A 168 5.63 17.41 -16.16
CA ILE A 168 5.69 16.13 -16.87
C ILE A 168 5.46 16.40 -18.36
N THR A 169 6.53 16.38 -19.15
CA THR A 169 6.50 16.66 -20.60
C THR A 169 5.85 15.53 -21.40
N ASN A 170 5.97 14.27 -20.95
CA ASN A 170 5.45 13.10 -21.65
C ASN A 170 4.37 12.39 -20.82
N ILE A 171 3.11 12.76 -21.07
CA ILE A 171 1.93 12.18 -20.40
C ILE A 171 1.81 10.67 -20.68
N PHE A 172 2.08 10.24 -21.90
CA PHE A 172 2.01 8.82 -22.26
C PHE A 172 3.01 7.97 -21.46
N ALA A 173 4.25 8.46 -21.29
CA ALA A 173 5.25 7.79 -20.46
C ALA A 173 4.83 7.72 -18.99
N TYR A 174 4.19 8.77 -18.48
CA TYR A 174 3.63 8.80 -17.12
C TYR A 174 2.52 7.76 -16.93
N GLU A 175 1.52 7.76 -17.81
CA GLU A 175 0.42 6.80 -17.75
C GLU A 175 0.90 5.35 -17.91
N LEU A 176 1.82 5.11 -18.86
CA LEU A 176 2.42 3.80 -19.07
C LEU A 176 3.19 3.34 -17.84
N PHE A 177 3.87 4.25 -17.16
CA PHE A 177 4.58 3.95 -15.91
C PHE A 177 3.61 3.55 -14.79
N LEU A 178 2.52 4.30 -14.61
CA LEU A 178 1.47 3.97 -13.63
C LEU A 178 0.82 2.62 -13.93
N TRP A 179 0.38 2.39 -15.17
CA TRP A 179 -0.19 1.11 -15.58
C TRP A 179 0.81 -0.04 -15.41
N GLY A 180 2.06 0.17 -15.81
CA GLY A 180 3.13 -0.80 -15.67
C GLY A 180 3.36 -1.20 -14.21
N GLY A 181 3.45 -0.22 -13.31
CA GLY A 181 3.60 -0.47 -11.88
C GLY A 181 2.40 -1.20 -11.29
N LEU A 182 1.19 -0.74 -11.59
CA LEU A 182 -0.07 -1.31 -11.13
C LEU A 182 -0.24 -2.78 -11.56
N ILE A 183 -0.03 -3.04 -12.85
CA ILE A 183 -0.15 -4.38 -13.44
C ILE A 183 0.92 -5.30 -12.88
N THR A 184 2.17 -4.85 -12.83
CA THR A 184 3.29 -5.66 -12.32
C THR A 184 3.03 -6.07 -10.87
N MET A 185 2.65 -5.13 -10.01
CA MET A 185 2.38 -5.41 -8.59
C MET A 185 1.13 -6.25 -8.38
N SER A 186 0.10 -6.11 -9.23
CA SER A 186 -1.13 -6.91 -9.16
C SER A 186 -0.96 -8.33 -9.68
N ILE A 187 -0.10 -8.54 -10.69
CA ILE A 187 0.15 -9.86 -11.28
C ILE A 187 0.84 -10.78 -10.29
N ILE A 188 1.76 -10.27 -9.45
CA ILE A 188 2.52 -11.08 -8.48
C ILE A 188 1.59 -11.95 -7.58
N PRO A 189 0.64 -11.39 -6.81
CA PRO A 189 -0.26 -12.19 -5.98
C PRO A 189 -1.19 -13.08 -6.81
N LEU A 190 -1.62 -12.64 -8.00
CA LEU A 190 -2.48 -13.45 -8.88
C LEU A 190 -1.75 -14.68 -9.44
N LEU A 191 -0.47 -14.55 -9.79
CA LEU A 191 0.36 -15.68 -10.20
C LEU A 191 0.58 -16.65 -9.05
N ILE A 192 0.88 -16.15 -7.84
CA ILE A 192 1.00 -16.98 -6.64
C ILE A 192 -0.29 -17.76 -6.41
N TYR A 193 -1.45 -17.11 -6.52
CA TYR A 193 -2.76 -17.75 -6.39
C TYR A 193 -3.00 -18.81 -7.47
N ARG A 194 -2.68 -18.51 -8.74
CA ARG A 194 -2.86 -19.44 -9.87
C ARG A 194 -2.00 -20.69 -9.75
N PHE A 195 -0.78 -20.56 -9.22
CA PHE A 195 0.14 -21.68 -9.03
C PHE A 195 0.08 -22.28 -7.61
N LYS A 196 -0.94 -21.93 -6.83
CA LYS A 196 -1.17 -22.48 -5.50
C LYS A 196 -1.32 -23.99 -5.58
N LYS A 197 -0.54 -24.71 -4.76
CA LYS A 197 -0.58 -26.18 -4.66
C LYS A 197 -1.14 -26.57 -3.30
N GLU A 198 -1.90 -27.65 -3.25
CA GLU A 198 -2.41 -28.21 -1.99
C GLU A 198 -1.28 -28.60 -1.02
N SER A 199 -0.11 -28.98 -1.55
CA SER A 199 1.09 -29.28 -0.75
C SER A 199 1.67 -28.08 0.01
N TRP A 200 1.17 -26.86 -0.21
CA TRP A 200 1.58 -25.68 0.54
C TRP A 200 0.89 -25.58 1.90
N LYS A 201 -0.19 -26.34 2.14
CA LYS A 201 -0.86 -26.43 3.45
C LYS A 201 -0.06 -27.35 4.37
N GLY A 202 0.13 -26.95 5.63
CA GLY A 202 0.65 -27.84 6.68
C GLY A 202 2.17 -27.85 6.90
N LEU A 203 2.91 -26.81 6.50
CA LEU A 203 4.36 -26.71 6.81
C LEU A 203 4.68 -26.03 8.15
N GLN A 204 3.72 -25.31 8.74
CA GLN A 204 3.83 -24.89 10.13
C GLN A 204 3.33 -26.02 11.02
N LYS A 205 4.26 -26.83 11.53
CA LYS A 205 4.00 -27.57 12.76
C LYS A 205 3.75 -26.53 13.85
N GLU A 206 2.60 -26.63 14.50
CA GLU A 206 2.33 -25.97 15.76
C GLU A 206 3.44 -26.38 16.74
N GLU A 207 4.24 -25.41 17.19
CA GLU A 207 4.99 -25.50 18.45
C GLU A 207 4.12 -24.95 19.57
#